data_AF-L8H0Z9-F1
#
_entry.id   AF-L8H0Z9-F1
#
_cell.length_a   1.000
_cell.length_b   1.000
_cell.length_c   1.000
_cell.angle_alpha   90.00
_cell.angle_beta   90.00
_cell.angle_gamma   90.00
#
_symmetry.space_group_name_H-M   'P 1'
#
loop_
_entity.id
_entity.type
_entity.pdbx_description
1 polymer ?
#
loop_
_entity_poly.entity_id
_entity_poly.type
_entity_poly.pdbx_seq_one_letter_code
_entity_poly.pdbx_strand_id
1 'polypeptide(L)'
;MVDNPLCADVQLLVGQEATPVYASKVILMARSPVFEALLGGNFREGQPPPSSSSSASSSLAPVFWHRAEIRDVEPRTMRHLLHSLYTDQLHPDFLSPAPYSDDGNNDSTAPTQQQQDLVALYMAADCYLVDKVRALVRRELGRSFDDDDANVLPVFDMVLAVAPELAMHVCQPIIETHAWSLLGNQHAYLEALWLGLSDTAAARVVRMNLRGIGEIELFGAIQRRYEHHLAEAMELVEDDEDDDCEKGQENGDDKKMMKKREAAIAEAKNKVAGLIEGIKTSLMSVDELCSVVEPSGLFTDAQLLAAYRHAALNHRYVIHDLWCGYSLFNGQVEDGNIRWRLAVCRTPTSRTPTSWTVDFRIRTDRADPHSTDSLSAEGVTITIYCDRRCVKSFWAPATTVVTMPDRLSVPFTMQPHTGRVTIFVHAPPTAFTQAGPI
;
A
#
# COMPACT_ATOMS: atom_id res chain seq x y z
N MET A 1 -8.62 -4.19 39.58
CA MET A 1 -9.40 -5.46 39.61
C MET A 1 -8.81 -6.49 38.66
N VAL A 2 -8.27 -6.06 37.52
CA VAL A 2 -7.45 -6.88 36.61
C VAL A 2 -6.15 -7.30 37.32
N ASP A 3 -5.69 -8.52 37.05
CA ASP A 3 -4.43 -9.10 37.56
C ASP A 3 -4.27 -9.03 39.10
N ASN A 4 -5.34 -9.41 39.82
CA ASN A 4 -5.34 -9.49 41.28
C ASN A 4 -5.56 -10.95 41.75
N PRO A 5 -4.58 -11.60 42.39
CA PRO A 5 -4.70 -12.99 42.83
C PRO A 5 -5.80 -13.21 43.88
N LEU A 6 -6.23 -12.17 44.61
CA LEU A 6 -7.27 -12.29 45.64
C LEU A 6 -8.68 -12.45 45.07
N CYS A 7 -8.88 -12.08 43.80
CA CYS A 7 -10.20 -12.10 43.14
C CYS A 7 -10.22 -13.00 41.89
N ALA A 8 -9.20 -13.83 41.69
CA ALA A 8 -9.02 -14.64 40.50
C ALA A 8 -9.23 -16.13 40.78
N ASP A 9 -9.92 -16.82 39.87
CA ASP A 9 -10.14 -18.27 39.85
C ASP A 9 -9.40 -18.96 38.69
N VAL A 10 -8.68 -18.18 37.87
CA VAL A 10 -7.81 -18.63 36.78
C VAL A 10 -6.42 -18.02 36.94
N GLN A 11 -5.39 -18.87 36.82
CA GLN A 11 -4.01 -18.45 36.66
C GLN A 11 -3.53 -18.76 35.23
N LEU A 12 -3.21 -17.72 34.46
CA LEU A 12 -2.60 -17.84 33.15
C LEU A 12 -1.08 -17.74 33.32
N LEU A 13 -0.34 -18.74 32.87
CA LEU A 13 1.12 -18.66 32.79
C LEU A 13 1.51 -18.14 31.41
N VAL A 14 2.01 -16.92 31.34
CA VAL A 14 2.13 -16.16 30.10
C VAL A 14 3.59 -15.96 29.70
N GLY A 15 3.88 -16.12 28.41
CA GLY A 15 5.20 -15.94 27.81
C GLY A 15 6.14 -17.12 28.06
N GLN A 16 7.38 -17.00 27.56
CA GLN A 16 8.40 -18.04 27.69
C GLN A 16 8.80 -18.30 29.16
N GLU A 17 8.76 -17.27 29.99
CA GLU A 17 9.08 -17.35 31.43
C GLU A 17 7.90 -17.83 32.29
N ALA A 18 6.75 -18.13 31.69
CA ALA A 18 5.55 -18.59 32.39
C ALA A 18 5.11 -17.63 33.52
N THR A 19 5.21 -16.31 33.27
CA THR A 19 4.84 -15.27 34.24
C THR A 19 3.35 -15.37 34.57
N PRO A 20 2.97 -15.45 35.87
CA PRO A 20 1.57 -15.59 36.24
C PRO A 20 0.79 -14.29 36.01
N VAL A 21 -0.37 -14.41 35.37
CA VAL A 21 -1.38 -13.35 35.20
C VAL A 21 -2.74 -13.88 35.67
N TYR A 22 -3.41 -13.11 36.51
CA TYR A 22 -4.60 -13.55 37.23
C TYR A 22 -5.90 -12.98 36.64
N ALA A 23 -6.90 -13.84 36.44
CA ALA A 23 -8.16 -13.46 35.79
C ALA A 23 -9.37 -14.22 36.36
N SER A 24 -10.56 -13.74 36.02
CA SER A 24 -11.84 -14.36 36.37
C SER A 24 -12.38 -15.20 35.20
N LYS A 25 -12.60 -16.49 35.43
CA LYS A 25 -13.11 -17.46 34.45
C LYS A 25 -14.38 -16.96 33.77
N VAL A 26 -15.33 -16.44 34.56
CA VAL A 26 -16.63 -15.99 34.04
C VAL A 26 -16.48 -14.85 33.04
N ILE A 27 -15.53 -13.93 33.26
CA ILE A 27 -15.28 -12.80 32.37
C ILE A 27 -14.57 -13.28 31.11
N LEU A 28 -13.56 -14.15 31.25
CA LEU A 28 -12.83 -14.70 30.10
C LEU A 28 -13.76 -15.44 29.14
N MET A 29 -14.56 -16.37 29.67
CA MET A 29 -15.49 -17.17 28.86
C MET A 29 -16.58 -16.31 28.22
N ALA A 30 -17.13 -15.33 28.95
CA ALA A 30 -18.18 -14.46 28.41
C ALA A 30 -17.71 -13.53 27.29
N ARG A 31 -16.41 -13.25 27.19
CA ARG A 31 -15.85 -12.23 26.28
C ARG A 31 -14.98 -12.80 25.17
N SER A 32 -14.64 -14.08 25.21
CA SER A 32 -13.84 -14.75 24.19
C SER A 32 -14.30 -16.20 24.03
N PRO A 33 -14.69 -16.61 22.80
CA PRO A 33 -15.04 -18.01 22.53
C PRO A 33 -13.83 -18.94 22.69
N VAL A 34 -12.60 -18.44 22.53
CA VAL A 34 -11.38 -19.22 22.75
C VAL A 34 -11.23 -19.57 24.23
N PHE A 35 -11.44 -18.60 25.13
CA PHE A 35 -11.42 -18.88 26.57
C PHE A 35 -12.63 -19.71 27.02
N GLU A 36 -13.79 -19.56 26.38
CA GLU A 36 -14.95 -20.43 26.61
C GLU A 36 -14.60 -21.89 26.29
N ALA A 37 -13.99 -22.15 25.14
CA ALA A 37 -13.54 -23.47 24.76
C ALA A 37 -12.48 -24.02 25.74
N LEU A 38 -11.45 -23.22 26.03
CA LEU A 38 -10.31 -23.61 26.87
C LEU A 38 -10.73 -23.93 28.32
N LEU A 39 -11.58 -23.10 28.91
CA LEU A 39 -11.94 -23.17 30.33
C LEU A 39 -13.29 -23.86 30.58
N GLY A 40 -14.06 -24.19 29.53
CA GLY A 40 -15.38 -24.81 29.62
C GLY A 40 -15.41 -26.26 30.12
N GLY A 41 -14.25 -26.86 30.43
CA GLY A 41 -14.14 -28.22 30.98
C GLY A 41 -13.88 -29.32 29.95
N ASN A 42 -13.80 -28.96 28.66
CA ASN A 42 -13.50 -29.88 27.57
C ASN A 42 -12.00 -30.19 27.41
N PHE A 43 -11.14 -29.37 28.02
CA PHE A 43 -9.69 -29.51 27.98
C PHE A 43 -9.12 -29.63 29.40
N ARG A 44 -7.86 -30.08 29.49
CA ARG A 44 -7.15 -30.30 30.76
C ARG A 44 -7.11 -29.05 31.63
N GLU A 45 -6.99 -27.89 30.99
CA GLU A 45 -6.94 -26.56 31.59
C GLU A 45 -8.28 -26.14 32.22
N GLY A 46 -9.38 -26.69 31.71
CA GLY A 46 -10.73 -26.49 32.23
C GLY A 46 -11.11 -27.45 33.35
N GLN A 47 -10.27 -28.45 33.66
CA GLN A 47 -10.48 -29.37 34.76
C GLN A 47 -9.76 -28.87 36.03
N PRO A 48 -10.38 -29.01 37.21
CA PRO A 48 -9.69 -28.70 38.46
C PRO A 48 -8.44 -29.59 38.59
N PRO A 49 -7.35 -29.08 39.21
CA PRO A 49 -6.13 -29.86 39.39
C PRO A 49 -6.46 -31.21 40.06
N PRO A 50 -5.84 -32.32 39.62
CA PRO A 50 -6.11 -33.62 40.22
C PRO A 50 -5.82 -33.54 41.71
N SER A 51 -6.76 -34.02 42.53
CA SER A 51 -6.66 -33.98 43.99
C SER A 51 -5.47 -34.81 44.45
N SER A 52 -4.28 -34.21 44.51
CA SER A 52 -3.10 -34.84 45.09
C SER A 52 -3.27 -34.90 46.60
N SER A 53 -3.61 -36.09 47.09
CA SER A 53 -3.63 -36.46 48.49
C SER A 53 -2.21 -36.47 49.05
N SER A 54 -1.73 -35.39 49.66
CA SER A 54 -0.76 -35.44 50.78
C SER A 54 -0.31 -34.08 51.28
N SER A 55 -0.38 -33.94 52.60
CA SER A 55 0.41 -33.08 53.50
C SER A 55 0.28 -31.56 53.36
N ALA A 56 -0.53 -31.02 54.27
CA ALA A 56 -0.60 -29.62 54.63
C ALA A 56 0.78 -29.03 54.97
N SER A 57 1.11 -27.90 54.31
CA SER A 57 1.97 -26.88 54.88
C SER A 57 1.19 -25.57 54.88
N SER A 58 1.09 -24.98 56.06
CA SER A 58 0.30 -23.80 56.40
C SER A 58 0.94 -22.53 55.83
N SER A 59 0.62 -22.20 54.57
CA SER A 59 0.43 -20.81 54.16
C SER A 59 -0.72 -20.78 53.16
N LEU A 60 -1.63 -19.80 53.31
CA LEU A 60 -2.84 -19.64 52.50
C LEU A 60 -2.46 -19.22 51.07
N ALA A 61 -1.87 -20.12 50.30
CA ALA A 61 -1.72 -19.94 48.87
C ALA A 61 -3.13 -19.95 48.24
N PRO A 62 -3.48 -18.97 47.38
CA PRO A 62 -4.78 -18.97 46.71
C PRO A 62 -4.95 -20.27 45.93
N VAL A 63 -6.03 -21.00 46.20
CA VAL A 63 -6.39 -22.20 45.44
C VAL A 63 -6.96 -21.72 44.10
N PHE A 64 -6.11 -21.66 43.08
CA PHE A 64 -6.56 -21.41 41.71
C PHE A 64 -7.23 -22.66 41.17
N TRP A 65 -8.48 -22.51 40.72
CA TRP A 65 -9.28 -23.64 40.24
C TRP A 65 -8.89 -24.08 38.84
N HIS A 66 -8.26 -23.20 38.05
CA HIS A 66 -7.87 -23.45 36.67
C HIS A 66 -6.50 -22.83 36.37
N ARG A 67 -5.67 -23.56 35.61
CA ARG A 67 -4.35 -23.12 35.18
C ARG A 67 -4.18 -23.39 33.69
N ALA A 68 -3.77 -22.37 32.94
CA ALA A 68 -3.52 -22.47 31.50
C ALA A 68 -2.15 -21.90 31.14
N GLU A 69 -1.45 -22.55 30.20
CA GLU A 69 -0.17 -22.08 29.66
C GLU A 69 -0.39 -21.36 28.33
N ILE A 70 0.12 -20.13 28.21
CA ILE A 70 0.02 -19.28 27.03
C ILE A 70 1.44 -18.79 26.69
N ARG A 71 2.10 -19.44 25.74
CA ARG A 71 3.52 -19.16 25.45
C ARG A 71 3.72 -18.01 24.45
N ASP A 72 2.76 -17.79 23.58
CA ASP A 72 2.90 -16.95 22.39
C ASP A 72 2.48 -15.48 22.61
N VAL A 73 2.19 -15.10 23.86
CA VAL A 73 1.77 -13.73 24.22
C VAL A 73 2.62 -13.24 25.36
N GLU A 74 3.06 -11.99 25.30
CA GLU A 74 3.81 -11.37 26.41
C GLU A 74 2.90 -11.02 27.60
N PRO A 75 3.42 -11.07 28.84
CA PRO A 75 2.64 -10.76 30.03
C PRO A 75 2.04 -9.34 30.01
N ARG A 76 2.75 -8.36 29.46
CA ARG A 76 2.27 -6.98 29.32
C ARG A 76 1.05 -6.90 28.40
N THR A 77 1.16 -7.50 27.22
CA THR A 77 0.06 -7.60 26.24
C THR A 77 -1.14 -8.33 26.81
N MET A 78 -0.93 -9.42 27.55
CA MET A 78 -2.03 -10.14 28.21
C MET A 78 -2.73 -9.25 29.25
N ARG A 79 -2.00 -8.49 30.06
CA ARG A 79 -2.62 -7.55 31.03
C ARG A 79 -3.46 -6.49 30.32
N HIS A 80 -2.97 -5.95 29.21
CA HIS A 80 -3.73 -5.00 28.38
C HIS A 80 -5.01 -5.63 27.81
N LEU A 81 -4.92 -6.86 27.29
CA LEU A 81 -6.08 -7.60 26.80
C LEU A 81 -7.10 -7.82 27.92
N LEU A 82 -6.67 -8.32 29.07
CA LEU A 82 -7.52 -8.51 30.23
C LEU A 82 -8.18 -7.20 30.67
N HIS A 83 -7.42 -6.11 30.71
CA HIS A 83 -8.00 -4.80 31.01
C HIS A 83 -9.15 -4.46 30.08
N SER A 84 -8.98 -4.66 28.78
CA SER A 84 -10.06 -4.42 27.81
C SER A 84 -11.23 -5.39 27.93
N LEU A 85 -11.02 -6.66 28.29
CA LEU A 85 -12.12 -7.60 28.56
C LEU A 85 -12.97 -7.17 29.77
N TYR A 86 -12.34 -6.59 30.79
CA TYR A 86 -13.01 -6.16 32.02
C TYR A 86 -13.69 -4.81 31.88
N THR A 87 -13.11 -3.88 31.12
CA THR A 87 -13.52 -2.46 31.11
C THR A 87 -14.11 -1.99 29.80
N ASP A 88 -14.04 -2.79 28.74
CA ASP A 88 -14.40 -2.39 27.38
C ASP A 88 -13.59 -1.20 26.82
N GLN A 89 -12.44 -0.90 27.43
CA GLN A 89 -11.56 0.23 27.10
C GLN A 89 -10.10 -0.21 26.97
N LEU A 90 -9.31 0.55 26.21
CA LEU A 90 -7.86 0.36 26.18
C LEU A 90 -7.26 0.71 27.54
N HIS A 91 -6.14 0.08 27.88
CA HIS A 91 -5.40 0.39 29.10
C HIS A 91 -4.96 1.87 29.10
N PRO A 92 -5.01 2.60 30.24
CA PRO A 92 -4.61 4.01 30.30
C PRO A 92 -3.18 4.30 29.81
N ASP A 93 -2.28 3.31 29.91
CA ASP A 93 -0.91 3.42 29.40
C ASP A 93 -0.84 3.69 27.89
N PHE A 94 -1.89 3.35 27.14
CA PHE A 94 -2.01 3.70 25.72
C PHE A 94 -2.49 5.12 25.47
N LEU A 95 -2.96 5.83 26.50
CA LEU A 95 -3.55 7.16 26.41
C LEU A 95 -2.64 8.24 27.01
N SER A 96 -1.60 7.83 27.74
CA SER A 96 -0.61 8.76 28.26
C SER A 96 0.33 9.19 27.13
N PRO A 97 0.40 10.48 26.77
CA PRO A 97 1.51 10.96 25.96
C PRO A 97 2.78 10.62 26.75
N ALA A 98 3.75 9.98 26.09
CA ALA A 98 5.05 9.76 26.69
C ALA A 98 5.54 11.09 27.28
N PRO A 99 6.08 11.12 28.51
CA PRO A 99 6.64 12.34 29.06
C PRO A 99 7.64 12.85 28.03
N TYR A 100 7.44 14.07 27.54
CA TYR A 100 8.35 14.75 26.62
C TYR A 100 9.77 14.58 27.17
N SER A 101 10.51 13.62 26.62
CA SER A 101 11.94 13.55 26.82
C SER A 101 12.46 14.78 26.09
N ASP A 102 12.81 15.80 26.88
CA ASP A 102 13.58 16.98 26.51
C ASP A 102 15.01 16.56 26.11
N ASP A 103 15.09 15.63 25.17
CA ASP A 103 16.31 15.32 24.44
C ASP A 103 15.97 15.73 23.01
N GLY A 104 16.58 16.82 22.56
CA GLY A 104 16.26 17.55 21.32
C GLY A 104 16.54 16.78 20.02
N ASN A 105 16.35 15.46 20.03
CA ASN A 105 16.53 14.56 18.92
C ASN A 105 15.21 13.82 18.63
N ASN A 106 14.19 14.59 18.30
CA ASN A 106 12.86 14.09 17.91
C ASN A 106 12.85 13.48 16.49
N ASP A 107 13.98 12.90 16.09
CA ASP A 107 14.29 12.35 14.76
C ASP A 107 14.15 10.82 14.73
N SER A 108 13.49 10.24 15.73
CA SER A 108 13.29 8.79 15.80
C SER A 108 12.24 8.37 14.79
N THR A 109 12.72 7.85 13.67
CA THR A 109 11.98 7.26 12.55
C THR A 109 11.37 5.89 12.88
N ALA A 110 11.55 5.40 14.10
CA ALA A 110 11.09 4.07 14.52
C ALA A 110 9.65 4.11 15.07
N PRO A 111 8.86 3.03 14.91
CA PRO A 111 7.56 2.91 15.56
C PRO A 111 7.67 3.09 17.07
N THR A 112 6.80 3.93 17.65
CA THR A 112 6.81 4.21 19.09
C THR A 112 6.45 2.95 19.89
N GLN A 113 6.89 2.87 21.15
CA GLN A 113 6.53 1.75 22.02
C GLN A 113 5.00 1.57 22.13
N GLN A 114 4.25 2.68 22.15
CA GLN A 114 2.78 2.66 22.15
C GLN A 114 2.22 1.99 20.89
N GLN A 115 2.77 2.29 19.71
CA GLN A 115 2.37 1.65 18.46
C GLN A 115 2.70 0.16 18.46
N GLN A 116 3.89 -0.23 18.93
CA GLN A 116 4.28 -1.64 19.08
C GLN A 116 3.34 -2.39 20.03
N ASP A 117 3.03 -1.81 21.19
CA ASP A 117 2.12 -2.39 22.18
C ASP A 117 0.69 -2.53 21.62
N LEU A 118 0.23 -1.57 20.80
CA LEU A 118 -1.06 -1.64 20.12
C LEU A 118 -1.09 -2.80 19.13
N VAL A 119 -0.04 -2.98 18.33
CA VAL A 119 0.06 -4.10 17.39
C VAL A 119 0.08 -5.44 18.11
N ALA A 120 0.86 -5.56 19.20
CA ALA A 120 0.87 -6.76 20.02
C ALA A 120 -0.53 -7.04 20.61
N LEU A 121 -1.25 -6.02 21.08
CA LEU A 121 -2.61 -6.15 21.57
C LEU A 121 -3.60 -6.56 20.47
N TYR A 122 -3.43 -6.06 19.24
CA TYR A 122 -4.24 -6.50 18.10
C TYR A 122 -4.03 -7.99 17.82
N MET A 123 -2.77 -8.44 17.76
CA MET A 123 -2.41 -9.84 17.55
C MET A 123 -3.04 -10.74 18.62
N ALA A 124 -2.91 -10.36 19.89
CA ALA A 124 -3.55 -11.11 20.98
C ALA A 124 -5.09 -11.11 20.84
N ALA A 125 -5.70 -9.96 20.53
CA ALA A 125 -7.14 -9.88 20.34
C ALA A 125 -7.64 -10.71 19.15
N ASP A 126 -6.84 -10.84 18.08
CA ASP A 126 -7.13 -11.70 16.93
C ASP A 126 -7.06 -13.18 17.34
N CYS A 127 -5.99 -13.61 18.01
CA CYS A 127 -5.82 -14.97 18.52
C CYS A 127 -6.95 -15.41 19.46
N TYR A 128 -7.46 -14.50 20.29
CA TYR A 128 -8.55 -14.78 21.23
C TYR A 128 -9.94 -14.39 20.70
N LEU A 129 -10.07 -14.03 19.43
CA LEU A 129 -11.33 -13.67 18.77
C LEU A 129 -12.13 -12.58 19.50
N VAL A 130 -11.43 -11.53 19.94
CA VAL A 130 -11.99 -10.40 20.68
C VAL A 130 -12.16 -9.19 19.75
N ASP A 131 -13.17 -9.24 18.88
CA ASP A 131 -13.38 -8.25 17.82
C ASP A 131 -13.52 -6.81 18.32
N LYS A 132 -14.10 -6.62 19.51
CA LYS A 132 -14.23 -5.31 20.12
C LYS A 132 -12.85 -4.69 20.39
N VAL A 133 -11.89 -5.47 20.86
CA VAL A 133 -10.51 -4.99 21.11
C VAL A 133 -9.78 -4.72 19.80
N ARG A 134 -9.95 -5.59 18.79
CA ARG A 134 -9.43 -5.33 17.43
C ARG A 134 -9.92 -3.97 16.89
N ALA A 135 -11.20 -3.66 17.07
CA ALA A 135 -11.78 -2.38 16.67
C ALA A 135 -11.25 -1.19 17.48
N LEU A 136 -11.07 -1.34 18.80
CA LEU A 136 -10.47 -0.31 19.66
C LEU A 136 -9.04 0.02 19.22
N VAL A 137 -8.23 -1.01 18.99
CA VAL A 137 -6.83 -0.85 18.54
C VAL A 137 -6.76 -0.19 17.16
N ARG A 138 -7.56 -0.64 16.18
CA ARG A 138 -7.60 0.00 14.85
C ARG A 138 -7.85 1.51 14.94
N ARG A 139 -8.83 1.90 15.76
CA ARG A 139 -9.19 3.30 15.95
C ARG A 139 -8.07 4.09 16.64
N GLU A 140 -7.45 3.54 17.68
CA GLU A 140 -6.40 4.25 18.42
C GLU A 140 -5.11 4.35 17.62
N LEU A 141 -4.72 3.28 16.90
CA LEU A 141 -3.58 3.33 16.00
C LEU A 141 -3.83 4.33 14.86
N GLY A 142 -5.06 4.39 14.32
CA GLY A 142 -5.44 5.42 13.34
C GLY A 142 -5.28 6.83 13.86
N ARG A 143 -5.75 7.10 15.09
CA ARG A 143 -5.60 8.41 15.75
C ARG A 143 -4.15 8.82 15.95
N SER A 144 -3.24 7.87 16.10
CA SER A 144 -1.81 8.18 16.23
C SER A 144 -1.22 8.86 14.99
N PHE A 145 -1.94 8.84 13.86
CA PHE A 145 -1.57 9.50 12.61
C PHE A 145 -2.42 10.74 12.29
N ASP A 146 -3.40 11.12 13.13
CA ASP A 146 -4.25 12.28 12.84
C ASP A 146 -3.45 13.61 12.88
N ASP A 147 -2.43 13.68 13.75
CA ASP A 147 -1.60 14.87 13.94
C ASP A 147 -0.28 14.85 13.15
N ASP A 148 0.28 13.65 12.89
CA ASP A 148 1.54 13.45 12.18
C ASP A 148 1.56 12.08 11.48
N ASP A 149 1.57 12.07 10.15
CA ASP A 149 1.62 10.86 9.33
C ASP A 149 3.05 10.45 8.92
N ALA A 150 4.09 11.17 9.39
CA ALA A 150 5.48 10.89 9.04
C ALA A 150 5.88 9.43 9.32
N ASN A 151 5.45 8.89 10.46
CA ASN A 151 5.82 7.54 10.89
C ASN A 151 4.94 6.43 10.32
N VAL A 152 4.03 6.72 9.38
CA VAL A 152 3.11 5.73 8.83
C VAL A 152 3.84 4.61 8.07
N LEU A 153 4.95 4.92 7.38
CA LEU A 153 5.71 3.96 6.59
C LEU A 153 6.42 2.90 7.48
N PRO A 154 7.21 3.29 8.51
CA PRO A 154 7.78 2.35 9.47
C PRO A 154 6.72 1.49 10.19
N VAL A 155 5.61 2.10 10.61
CA VAL A 155 4.53 1.36 11.26
C VAL A 155 3.88 0.40 10.29
N PHE A 156 3.66 0.81 9.04
CA PHE A 156 3.13 -0.07 8.00
C PHE A 156 4.02 -1.29 7.79
N ASP A 157 5.34 -1.12 7.70
CA ASP A 157 6.28 -2.23 7.52
C ASP A 157 6.21 -3.23 8.68
N MET A 158 6.30 -2.72 9.91
CA MET A 158 6.18 -3.52 11.13
C MET A 158 4.84 -4.28 11.18
N VAL A 159 3.73 -3.59 10.92
CA VAL A 159 2.38 -4.17 11.03
C VAL A 159 2.14 -5.17 9.90
N LEU A 160 2.64 -4.92 8.69
CA LEU A 160 2.40 -5.79 7.53
C LEU A 160 2.96 -7.20 7.76
N ALA A 161 4.11 -7.30 8.45
CA ALA A 161 4.77 -8.57 8.74
C ALA A 161 3.97 -9.47 9.69
N VAL A 162 3.21 -8.89 10.62
CA VAL A 162 2.53 -9.63 11.71
C VAL A 162 1.02 -9.60 11.61
N ALA A 163 0.43 -8.47 11.20
CA ALA A 163 -1.00 -8.22 11.16
C ALA A 163 -1.40 -7.50 9.86
N PRO A 164 -1.33 -8.17 8.68
CA PRO A 164 -1.55 -7.54 7.38
C PRO A 164 -2.92 -6.89 7.26
N GLU A 165 -3.98 -7.48 7.84
CA GLU A 165 -5.30 -6.85 7.87
C GLU A 165 -5.28 -5.49 8.59
N LEU A 166 -4.55 -5.35 9.69
CA LEU A 166 -4.43 -4.09 10.41
C LEU A 166 -3.71 -3.03 9.57
N ALA A 167 -2.59 -3.40 8.95
CA ALA A 167 -1.82 -2.51 8.06
C ALA A 167 -2.69 -1.97 6.91
N MET A 168 -3.51 -2.86 6.34
CA MET A 168 -4.43 -2.55 5.24
C MET A 168 -5.58 -1.61 5.63
N HIS A 169 -6.09 -1.71 6.85
CA HIS A 169 -7.22 -0.89 7.30
C HIS A 169 -6.79 0.46 7.87
N VAL A 170 -5.60 0.55 8.46
CA VAL A 170 -5.15 1.75 9.18
C VAL A 170 -4.12 2.52 8.37
N CYS A 171 -3.03 1.89 7.95
CA CYS A 171 -1.90 2.58 7.35
C CYS A 171 -2.09 2.81 5.84
N GLN A 172 -2.61 1.80 5.11
CA GLN A 172 -2.75 1.93 3.65
C GLN A 172 -3.59 3.14 3.21
N PRO A 173 -4.76 3.46 3.80
CA PRO A 173 -5.53 4.63 3.38
C PRO A 173 -4.78 5.96 3.53
N ILE A 174 -3.93 6.05 4.56
CA ILE A 174 -3.07 7.22 4.81
C ILE A 174 -1.98 7.26 3.75
N ILE A 175 -1.26 6.15 3.53
CA ILE A 175 -0.22 6.06 2.49
C ILE A 175 -0.78 6.38 1.10
N GLU A 176 -1.94 5.84 0.74
CA GLU A 176 -2.60 6.12 -0.53
C GLU A 176 -2.93 7.61 -0.68
N THR A 177 -3.37 8.27 0.40
CA THR A 177 -3.77 9.68 0.37
C THR A 177 -2.56 10.63 0.34
N HIS A 178 -1.48 10.27 1.03
CA HIS A 178 -0.28 11.10 1.24
C HIS A 178 0.93 10.65 0.42
N ALA A 179 0.74 9.76 -0.55
CA ALA A 179 1.80 9.13 -1.35
C ALA A 179 2.78 10.12 -1.98
N TRP A 180 2.28 11.26 -2.47
CA TRP A 180 3.12 12.31 -3.05
C TRP A 180 4.16 12.86 -2.05
N SER A 181 3.76 13.05 -0.79
CA SER A 181 4.66 13.51 0.28
C SER A 181 5.63 12.41 0.71
N LEU A 182 5.09 11.20 0.92
CA LEU A 182 5.83 10.06 1.46
C LEU A 182 6.87 9.47 0.49
N LEU A 183 6.58 9.48 -0.81
CA LEU A 183 7.43 8.89 -1.85
C LEU A 183 8.10 9.94 -2.73
N GLY A 184 7.69 11.21 -2.58
CA GLY A 184 8.30 12.33 -3.28
C GLY A 184 9.69 12.64 -2.73
N ASN A 185 10.51 13.30 -3.55
CA ASN A 185 11.83 13.81 -3.15
C ASN A 185 11.74 15.20 -2.48
N GLN A 186 10.60 15.53 -1.87
CA GLN A 186 10.38 16.86 -1.28
C GLN A 186 10.97 16.97 0.13
N HIS A 187 10.98 15.84 0.86
CA HIS A 187 11.38 15.78 2.26
C HIS A 187 12.38 14.65 2.43
N ALA A 188 13.66 14.99 2.62
CA ALA A 188 14.75 14.02 2.77
C ALA A 188 14.49 13.00 3.89
N TYR A 189 13.83 13.43 4.97
CA TYR A 189 13.50 12.54 6.08
C TYR A 189 12.45 11.49 5.69
N LEU A 190 11.36 11.86 5.00
CA LEU A 190 10.35 10.91 4.51
C LEU A 190 10.92 9.99 3.43
N GLU A 191 11.79 10.53 2.60
CA GLU A 191 12.49 9.75 1.60
C GLU A 191 13.34 8.65 2.25
N ALA A 192 14.08 8.96 3.32
CA ALA A 192 14.81 7.94 4.08
C ALA A 192 13.90 6.83 4.62
N LEU A 193 12.67 7.15 5.06
CA LEU A 193 11.69 6.15 5.49
C LEU A 193 11.28 5.21 4.35
N TRP A 194 11.04 5.77 3.15
CA TRP A 194 10.73 4.98 1.96
C TRP A 194 11.90 4.07 1.55
N LEU A 195 13.13 4.59 1.58
CA LEU A 195 14.34 3.84 1.25
C LEU A 195 14.60 2.72 2.26
N GLY A 196 14.27 2.94 3.54
CA GLY A 196 14.44 1.98 4.63
C GLY A 196 13.36 0.90 4.77
N LEU A 197 12.26 0.95 4.02
CA LEU A 197 11.23 -0.09 4.07
C LEU A 197 11.79 -1.47 3.72
N SER A 198 11.22 -2.54 4.27
CA SER A 198 11.46 -3.90 3.79
C SER A 198 11.01 -4.08 2.33
N ASP A 199 11.63 -5.02 1.62
CA ASP A 199 11.30 -5.33 0.22
C ASP A 199 9.81 -5.71 0.06
N THR A 200 9.24 -6.38 1.07
CA THR A 200 7.83 -6.79 1.08
C THR A 200 6.89 -5.58 1.25
N ALA A 201 7.21 -4.67 2.17
CA ALA A 201 6.43 -3.45 2.38
C ALA A 201 6.53 -2.52 1.17
N ALA A 202 7.73 -2.30 0.64
CA ALA A 202 7.93 -1.48 -0.56
C ALA A 202 7.13 -2.03 -1.76
N ALA A 203 7.18 -3.35 -2.00
CA ALA A 203 6.40 -3.99 -3.06
C ALA A 203 4.89 -3.83 -2.86
N ARG A 204 4.44 -3.85 -1.60
CA ARG A 204 3.03 -3.62 -1.28
C ARG A 204 2.63 -2.17 -1.58
N VAL A 205 3.43 -1.18 -1.17
CA VAL A 205 3.19 0.26 -1.42
C VAL A 205 3.09 0.56 -2.92
N VAL A 206 4.01 0.02 -3.73
CA VAL A 206 4.01 0.21 -5.19
C VAL A 206 2.74 -0.34 -5.86
N ARG A 207 2.03 -1.28 -5.24
CA ARG A 207 0.77 -1.85 -5.75
C ARG A 207 -0.49 -1.12 -5.27
N MET A 208 -0.36 -0.14 -4.37
CA MET A 208 -1.49 0.63 -3.84
C MET A 208 -2.02 1.67 -4.84
N ASN A 209 -3.22 2.21 -4.58
CA ASN A 209 -3.79 3.31 -5.36
C ASN A 209 -3.25 4.66 -4.87
N LEU A 210 -1.97 4.88 -5.08
CA LEU A 210 -1.23 6.06 -4.64
C LEU A 210 -1.79 7.32 -5.34
N ARG A 211 -2.35 8.24 -4.56
CA ARG A 211 -2.98 9.47 -5.04
C ARG A 211 -1.95 10.55 -5.27
N GLY A 212 -2.11 11.34 -6.34
CA GLY A 212 -1.23 12.47 -6.64
C GLY A 212 0.15 12.09 -7.19
N ILE A 213 0.52 10.80 -7.20
CA ILE A 213 1.76 10.30 -7.82
C ILE A 213 1.43 9.55 -9.10
N GLY A 214 2.02 9.97 -10.23
CA GLY A 214 1.92 9.21 -11.49
C GLY A 214 2.95 8.09 -11.55
N GLU A 215 2.87 7.27 -12.60
CA GLU A 215 3.79 6.13 -12.74
C GLU A 215 5.24 6.58 -12.99
N ILE A 216 5.45 7.74 -13.61
CA ILE A 216 6.81 8.26 -13.84
C ILE A 216 7.45 8.76 -12.55
N GLU A 217 6.68 9.42 -11.68
CA GLU A 217 7.15 9.88 -10.39
C GLU A 217 7.39 8.70 -9.44
N LEU A 218 6.53 7.68 -9.49
CA LEU A 218 6.72 6.42 -8.77
C LEU A 218 7.95 5.66 -9.28
N PHE A 219 8.17 5.61 -10.60
CA PHE A 219 9.39 5.05 -11.19
C PHE A 219 10.63 5.78 -10.66
N GLY A 220 10.60 7.11 -10.61
CA GLY A 220 11.68 7.90 -10.01
C GLY A 220 11.94 7.54 -8.54
N ALA A 221 10.90 7.29 -7.75
CA ALA A 221 11.05 6.83 -6.36
C ALA A 221 11.69 5.43 -6.25
N ILE A 222 11.38 4.54 -7.19
CA ILE A 222 12.02 3.21 -7.29
C ILE A 222 13.47 3.33 -7.74
N GLN A 223 13.78 4.25 -8.66
CA GLN A 223 15.14 4.52 -9.10
C GLN A 223 16.01 5.02 -7.94
N ARG A 224 15.51 5.96 -7.13
CA ARG A 224 16.23 6.43 -5.94
C ARG A 224 16.46 5.32 -4.91
N ARG A 225 15.50 4.40 -4.77
CA ARG A 225 15.67 3.18 -3.95
C ARG A 225 16.73 2.23 -4.51
N TYR A 226 16.82 2.07 -5.82
CA TYR A 226 17.90 1.32 -6.45
C TYR A 226 19.26 1.97 -6.19
N GLU A 227 19.37 3.29 -6.36
CA GLU A 227 20.59 4.05 -6.12
C GLU A 227 21.05 3.95 -4.65
N HIS A 228 20.11 3.98 -3.70
CA HIS A 228 20.38 3.77 -2.27
C HIS A 228 20.99 2.38 -2.00
N HIS A 229 20.35 1.30 -2.45
CA HIS A 229 20.89 -0.05 -2.25
C HIS A 229 22.20 -0.30 -3.02
N LEU A 230 22.39 0.36 -4.16
CA LEU A 230 23.65 0.32 -4.88
C LEU A 230 24.76 1.00 -4.08
N ALA A 231 24.49 2.14 -3.45
CA ALA A 231 25.45 2.81 -2.59
C ALA A 231 25.83 1.93 -1.38
N GLU A 232 24.84 1.37 -0.66
CA GLU A 232 25.07 0.46 0.47
C GLU A 232 25.91 -0.76 0.06
N ALA A 233 25.61 -1.37 -1.09
CA ALA A 233 26.34 -2.53 -1.57
C ALA A 233 27.78 -2.20 -2.04
N MET A 234 28.02 -0.96 -2.47
CA MET A 234 29.35 -0.50 -2.88
C MET A 234 30.24 -0.14 -1.68
N GLU A 235 29.69 0.43 -0.62
CA GLU A 235 30.43 0.71 0.63
C GLU A 235 31.01 -0.58 1.23
N LEU A 236 30.23 -1.67 1.25
CA LEU A 236 30.70 -2.98 1.71
C LEU A 236 31.85 -3.58 0.87
N VAL A 237 32.02 -3.13 -0.37
CA VAL A 237 33.12 -3.59 -1.23
C VAL A 237 34.44 -2.92 -0.85
N GLU A 238 34.39 -1.67 -0.41
CA GLU A 238 35.55 -0.86 -0.02
C GLU A 238 36.09 -1.24 1.37
N ASP A 239 35.22 -1.61 2.32
CA ASP A 239 35.62 -2.02 3.68
C ASP A 239 36.36 -3.39 3.72
N ASP A 240 36.26 -4.19 2.66
CA ASP A 240 36.91 -5.51 2.54
C ASP A 240 38.40 -5.44 2.12
N GLU A 241 38.97 -4.24 1.90
CA GLU A 241 40.29 -4.05 1.28
C GLU A 241 41.49 -4.14 2.25
N ASP A 242 41.26 -4.24 3.57
CA ASP A 242 42.32 -3.98 4.55
C ASP A 242 43.13 -5.18 5.08
N ASP A 243 42.81 -6.45 4.78
CA ASP A 243 43.37 -7.58 5.56
C ASP A 243 44.32 -8.57 4.84
N ASP A 244 44.65 -8.42 3.55
CA ASP A 244 45.53 -9.37 2.84
C ASP A 244 46.63 -8.70 1.99
N CYS A 245 47.50 -7.94 2.66
CA CYS A 245 48.72 -7.40 2.07
C CYS A 245 49.90 -8.41 2.11
N GLU A 246 49.86 -9.50 1.32
CA GLU A 246 51.10 -10.17 0.90
C GLU A 246 51.08 -10.69 -0.55
N LYS A 247 51.68 -9.87 -1.42
CA LYS A 247 52.51 -10.23 -2.60
C LYS A 247 51.83 -10.72 -3.89
N GLY A 248 51.69 -9.79 -4.85
CA GLY A 248 52.36 -9.95 -6.15
C GLY A 248 51.54 -10.37 -7.38
N GLN A 249 50.27 -9.94 -7.51
CA GLN A 249 49.49 -10.16 -8.74
C GLN A 249 48.71 -8.91 -9.20
N GLU A 250 49.42 -7.92 -9.77
CA GLU A 250 48.86 -6.65 -10.28
C GLU A 250 47.76 -6.79 -11.36
N ASN A 251 47.60 -7.95 -12.01
CA ASN A 251 46.53 -8.19 -13.00
C ASN A 251 45.30 -8.92 -12.43
N GLY A 252 45.36 -9.38 -11.18
CA GLY A 252 44.26 -10.12 -10.53
C GLY A 252 43.23 -9.20 -9.87
N ASP A 253 43.68 -8.06 -9.37
CA ASP A 253 42.89 -7.20 -8.48
C ASP A 253 41.82 -6.40 -9.24
N ASP A 254 42.13 -5.86 -10.43
CA ASP A 254 41.15 -5.17 -11.28
C ASP A 254 39.95 -6.05 -11.66
N LYS A 255 40.23 -7.32 -11.98
CA LYS A 255 39.19 -8.29 -12.34
C LYS A 255 38.33 -8.67 -11.13
N LYS A 256 38.93 -8.73 -9.94
CA LYS A 256 38.23 -9.00 -8.67
C LYS A 256 37.31 -7.83 -8.32
N MET A 257 37.79 -6.59 -8.42
CA MET A 257 37.01 -5.38 -8.16
C MET A 257 35.83 -5.25 -9.13
N MET A 258 36.06 -5.46 -10.43
CA MET A 258 34.99 -5.45 -11.44
C MET A 258 33.89 -6.47 -11.12
N LYS A 259 34.27 -7.69 -10.72
CA LYS A 259 33.32 -8.73 -10.34
C LYS A 259 32.53 -8.38 -9.07
N LYS A 260 33.15 -7.77 -8.06
CA LYS A 260 32.47 -7.28 -6.85
C LYS A 260 31.44 -6.19 -7.21
N ARG A 261 31.82 -5.23 -8.06
CA ARG A 261 30.93 -4.18 -8.55
C ARG A 261 29.75 -4.72 -9.35
N GLU A 262 29.98 -5.69 -10.23
CA GLU A 262 28.90 -6.38 -10.96
C GLU A 262 27.92 -7.10 -10.01
N ALA A 263 28.43 -7.71 -8.93
CA ALA A 263 27.61 -8.35 -7.92
C ALA A 263 26.76 -7.33 -7.14
N ALA A 264 27.33 -6.20 -6.72
CA ALA A 264 26.62 -5.11 -6.05
C ALA A 264 25.49 -4.54 -6.94
N ILE A 265 25.76 -4.32 -8.23
CA ILE A 265 24.74 -3.90 -9.21
C ILE A 265 23.63 -4.94 -9.32
N ALA A 266 23.97 -6.22 -9.42
CA ALA A 266 22.99 -7.30 -9.53
C ALA A 266 22.13 -7.40 -8.27
N GLU A 267 22.72 -7.25 -7.08
CA GLU A 267 22.02 -7.25 -5.81
C GLU A 267 21.05 -6.07 -5.69
N ALA A 268 21.49 -4.85 -5.97
CA ALA A 268 20.64 -3.67 -5.97
C ALA A 268 19.48 -3.79 -6.99
N LYS A 269 19.74 -4.34 -8.18
CA LYS A 269 18.68 -4.64 -9.16
C LYS A 269 17.68 -5.66 -8.64
N ASN A 270 18.16 -6.72 -7.97
CA ASN A 270 17.28 -7.75 -7.40
C ASN A 270 16.37 -7.17 -6.31
N LYS A 271 16.86 -6.22 -5.50
CA LYS A 271 16.07 -5.53 -4.46
C LYS A 271 14.89 -4.74 -5.03
N VAL A 272 15.03 -4.16 -6.21
CA VAL A 272 13.95 -3.36 -6.84
C VAL A 272 13.16 -4.11 -7.92
N ALA A 273 13.57 -5.32 -8.33
CA ALA A 273 12.95 -6.06 -9.43
C ALA A 273 11.43 -6.25 -9.24
N GLY A 274 11.02 -6.66 -8.03
CA GLY A 274 9.59 -6.84 -7.71
C GLY A 274 8.79 -5.52 -7.68
N LEU A 275 9.46 -4.38 -7.51
CA LEU A 275 8.85 -3.05 -7.56
C LEU A 275 8.56 -2.65 -9.00
N ILE A 276 9.50 -2.92 -9.92
CA ILE A 276 9.35 -2.64 -11.35
C ILE A 276 8.13 -3.35 -11.94
N GLU A 277 7.85 -4.59 -11.52
CA GLU A 277 6.65 -5.33 -11.92
C GLU A 277 5.33 -4.67 -11.46
N GLY A 278 5.37 -3.87 -10.40
CA GLY A 278 4.21 -3.14 -9.89
C GLY A 278 3.90 -1.84 -10.64
N ILE A 279 4.76 -1.42 -11.56
CA ILE A 279 4.59 -0.19 -12.35
C ILE A 279 3.66 -0.46 -13.53
N LYS A 280 2.68 0.43 -13.72
CA LYS A 280 1.77 0.38 -14.88
C LYS A 280 2.37 1.17 -16.02
N THR A 281 3.35 0.59 -16.71
CA THR A 281 4.05 1.20 -17.85
C THR A 281 3.10 1.67 -18.96
N SER A 282 1.92 1.06 -19.06
CA SER A 282 0.82 1.49 -19.92
C SER A 282 0.36 2.93 -19.68
N LEU A 283 0.64 3.51 -18.51
CA LEU A 283 0.27 4.88 -18.16
C LEU A 283 1.36 5.92 -18.50
N MET A 284 2.54 5.49 -18.93
CA MET A 284 3.67 6.37 -19.29
C MET A 284 3.58 6.85 -20.75
N SER A 285 4.11 8.04 -21.06
CA SER A 285 4.25 8.51 -22.45
C SER A 285 5.56 8.02 -23.07
N VAL A 286 5.64 8.08 -24.40
CA VAL A 286 6.88 7.85 -25.15
C VAL A 286 8.01 8.76 -24.65
N ASP A 287 7.73 10.04 -24.42
CA ASP A 287 8.73 11.00 -23.92
C ASP A 287 9.25 10.63 -22.52
N GLU A 288 8.37 10.21 -21.61
CA GLU A 288 8.75 9.76 -20.26
C GLU A 288 9.58 8.47 -20.31
N LEU A 289 9.20 7.52 -21.17
CA LEU A 289 9.95 6.30 -21.39
C LEU A 289 11.36 6.59 -21.91
N CYS A 290 11.49 7.48 -22.91
CA CYS A 290 12.76 7.81 -23.54
C CYS A 290 13.67 8.68 -22.66
N SER A 291 13.11 9.62 -21.92
CA SER A 291 13.90 10.60 -21.15
C SER A 291 14.28 10.13 -19.75
N VAL A 292 13.51 9.21 -19.15
CA VAL A 292 13.69 8.78 -17.75
C VAL A 292 13.89 7.27 -17.64
N VAL A 293 12.98 6.47 -18.20
CA VAL A 293 12.97 5.02 -17.97
C VAL A 293 14.12 4.31 -18.69
N GLU A 294 14.31 4.59 -19.98
CA GLU A 294 15.36 3.97 -20.78
C GLU A 294 16.77 4.28 -20.26
N PRO A 295 17.14 5.55 -19.94
CA PRO A 295 18.47 5.86 -19.39
C PRO A 295 18.78 5.19 -18.05
N SER A 296 17.76 4.82 -17.25
CA SER A 296 17.97 4.19 -15.95
C SER A 296 18.59 2.78 -16.03
N GLY A 297 18.40 2.06 -17.14
CA GLY A 297 18.79 0.66 -17.29
C GLY A 297 18.12 -0.32 -16.32
N LEU A 298 17.02 0.08 -15.66
CA LEU A 298 16.26 -0.78 -14.74
C LEU A 298 15.29 -1.73 -15.46
N PHE A 299 14.80 -1.33 -16.62
CA PHE A 299 13.93 -2.16 -17.44
C PHE A 299 14.74 -3.08 -18.34
N THR A 300 14.22 -4.29 -18.56
CA THR A 300 14.71 -5.16 -19.64
C THR A 300 14.26 -4.63 -21.01
N ASP A 301 15.01 -4.94 -22.06
CA ASP A 301 14.65 -4.57 -23.44
C ASP A 301 13.23 -5.03 -23.82
N ALA A 302 12.81 -6.20 -23.32
CA ALA A 302 11.47 -6.73 -23.57
C ALA A 302 10.38 -5.89 -22.88
N GLN A 303 10.60 -5.47 -21.62
CA GLN A 303 9.67 -4.60 -20.89
C GLN A 303 9.59 -3.21 -21.54
N LEU A 304 10.73 -2.64 -21.93
CA LEU A 304 10.80 -1.33 -22.59
C LEU A 304 10.11 -1.36 -23.96
N LEU A 305 10.37 -2.38 -24.78
CA LEU A 305 9.71 -2.57 -26.07
C LEU A 305 8.20 -2.73 -25.93
N ALA A 306 7.74 -3.48 -24.91
CA ALA A 306 6.32 -3.62 -24.63
C ALA A 306 5.68 -2.27 -24.21
N ALA A 307 6.36 -1.50 -23.37
CA ALA A 307 5.92 -0.17 -22.95
C ALA A 307 5.83 0.80 -24.13
N TYR A 308 6.85 0.85 -24.99
CA TYR A 308 6.83 1.69 -26.19
C TYR A 308 5.72 1.29 -27.17
N ARG A 309 5.52 -0.01 -27.40
CA ARG A 309 4.40 -0.48 -28.24
C ARG A 309 3.06 -0.02 -27.68
N HIS A 310 2.86 -0.14 -26.37
CA HIS A 310 1.65 0.34 -25.74
C HIS A 310 1.49 1.86 -25.89
N ALA A 311 2.54 2.64 -25.62
CA ALA A 311 2.51 4.10 -25.72
C ALA A 311 2.28 4.58 -27.17
N ALA A 312 2.84 3.89 -28.17
CA ALA A 312 2.65 4.21 -29.58
C ALA A 312 1.23 3.92 -30.09
N LEU A 313 0.57 2.90 -29.55
CA LEU A 313 -0.79 2.52 -29.93
C LEU A 313 -1.87 3.39 -29.28
N ASN A 314 -1.55 4.12 -28.21
CA ASN A 314 -2.54 4.86 -27.43
C ASN A 314 -2.25 6.35 -27.39
N HIS A 315 -3.26 7.17 -27.65
CA HIS A 315 -3.18 8.61 -27.40
C HIS A 315 -3.48 8.89 -25.93
N ARG A 316 -2.50 9.47 -25.23
CA ARG A 316 -2.59 9.82 -23.81
C ARG A 316 -2.97 11.29 -23.63
N TYR A 317 -4.00 11.53 -22.84
CA TYR A 317 -4.40 12.88 -22.40
C TYR A 317 -4.34 12.95 -20.88
N VAL A 318 -3.62 13.93 -20.35
CA VAL A 318 -3.45 14.13 -18.90
C VAL A 318 -4.13 15.43 -18.49
N ILE A 319 -5.00 15.34 -17.47
CA ILE A 319 -5.65 16.48 -16.84
C ILE A 319 -5.18 16.50 -15.39
N HIS A 320 -4.35 17.48 -15.03
CA HIS A 320 -3.80 17.58 -13.68
C HIS A 320 -4.85 17.98 -12.65
N ASP A 321 -5.80 18.82 -13.05
CA ASP A 321 -6.89 19.27 -12.18
C ASP A 321 -8.19 19.43 -12.99
N LEU A 322 -9.23 18.71 -12.57
CA LEU A 322 -10.56 18.78 -13.17
C LEU A 322 -11.41 19.92 -12.59
N TRP A 323 -10.95 20.64 -11.56
CA TRP A 323 -11.73 21.69 -10.90
C TRP A 323 -12.13 22.82 -11.86
N CYS A 324 -11.37 23.05 -12.93
CA CYS A 324 -11.67 24.05 -13.96
C CYS A 324 -12.94 23.78 -14.79
N GLY A 325 -13.65 22.67 -14.56
CA GLY A 325 -14.98 22.41 -15.10
C GLY A 325 -15.04 22.02 -16.59
N TYR A 326 -13.99 22.32 -17.35
CA TYR A 326 -13.86 22.00 -18.76
C TYR A 326 -12.39 21.87 -19.20
N SER A 327 -12.05 20.78 -19.86
CA SER A 327 -10.75 20.60 -20.51
C SER A 327 -10.95 20.18 -21.96
N LEU A 328 -10.23 20.77 -22.90
CA LEU A 328 -10.33 20.48 -24.33
C LEU A 328 -8.94 20.14 -24.89
N PHE A 329 -8.86 18.99 -25.54
CA PHE A 329 -7.69 18.48 -26.22
C PHE A 329 -7.99 18.32 -27.71
N ASN A 330 -7.08 18.79 -28.54
CA ASN A 330 -7.15 18.58 -29.98
C ASN A 330 -6.15 17.49 -30.34
N GLY A 331 -6.64 16.37 -30.89
CA GLY A 331 -5.80 15.29 -31.42
C GLY A 331 -5.92 15.27 -32.94
N GLN A 332 -4.78 15.27 -33.62
CA GLN A 332 -4.74 14.91 -35.03
C GLN A 332 -4.14 13.52 -35.12
N VAL A 333 -4.78 12.63 -35.84
CA VAL A 333 -4.23 11.31 -36.12
C VAL A 333 -3.84 11.22 -37.58
N GLU A 334 -2.67 10.62 -37.78
CA GLU A 334 -1.96 10.61 -39.04
C GLU A 334 -2.56 9.62 -40.06
N ASP A 335 -3.56 8.83 -39.66
CA ASP A 335 -4.27 7.90 -40.55
C ASP A 335 -5.35 8.63 -41.36
N GLY A 336 -4.91 9.60 -42.18
CA GLY A 336 -5.73 10.30 -43.16
C GLY A 336 -6.23 11.70 -42.75
N ASN A 337 -7.46 12.02 -43.17
CA ASN A 337 -8.07 13.36 -43.04
C ASN A 337 -8.99 13.48 -41.81
N ILE A 338 -8.81 12.63 -40.79
CA ILE A 338 -9.67 12.60 -39.62
C ILE A 338 -8.96 13.30 -38.47
N ARG A 339 -9.57 14.38 -37.99
CA ARG A 339 -9.18 15.09 -36.78
C ARG A 339 -10.20 14.80 -35.69
N TRP A 340 -9.75 14.53 -34.48
CA TRP A 340 -10.66 14.38 -33.36
C TRP A 340 -10.35 15.37 -32.24
N ARG A 341 -11.34 15.59 -31.41
CA ARG A 341 -11.23 16.42 -30.22
C ARG A 341 -11.77 15.66 -29.05
N LEU A 342 -11.01 15.66 -27.97
CA LEU A 342 -11.44 15.11 -26.71
C LEU A 342 -11.75 16.27 -25.78
N ALA A 343 -12.99 16.37 -25.33
CA ALA A 343 -13.37 17.30 -24.28
C ALA A 343 -13.77 16.54 -23.03
N VAL A 344 -13.44 17.07 -21.86
CA VAL A 344 -13.92 16.56 -20.59
C VAL A 344 -14.74 17.66 -19.94
N CYS A 345 -16.01 17.36 -19.68
CA CYS A 345 -16.94 18.33 -19.12
C CYS A 345 -17.72 17.73 -17.96
N ARG A 346 -18.10 18.59 -17.01
CA ARG A 346 -19.00 18.20 -15.92
C ARG A 346 -20.39 17.92 -16.49
N THR A 347 -21.02 16.84 -16.02
CA THR A 347 -22.34 16.41 -16.52
C THR A 347 -23.41 17.38 -16.02
N PRO A 348 -24.09 18.16 -16.89
CA PRO A 348 -24.96 19.26 -16.44
C PRO A 348 -26.22 18.78 -15.72
N THR A 349 -26.67 17.54 -15.97
CA THR A 349 -27.90 16.97 -15.41
C THR A 349 -27.69 16.22 -14.10
N SER A 350 -26.45 16.06 -13.66
CA SER A 350 -26.15 15.30 -12.45
C SER A 350 -26.42 16.12 -11.19
N ARG A 351 -27.29 15.61 -10.31
CA ARG A 351 -27.43 16.15 -8.94
C ARG A 351 -26.16 15.96 -8.10
N THR A 352 -25.28 15.04 -8.48
CA THR A 352 -24.02 14.82 -7.78
C THR A 352 -22.91 15.66 -8.42
N PRO A 353 -22.09 16.38 -7.63
CA PRO A 353 -21.01 17.22 -8.14
C PRO A 353 -19.84 16.45 -8.76
N THR A 354 -19.94 15.12 -8.78
CA THR A 354 -18.88 14.16 -9.10
C THR A 354 -19.04 13.49 -10.47
N SER A 355 -20.08 13.83 -11.25
CA SER A 355 -20.33 13.24 -12.56
C SER A 355 -19.65 14.02 -13.68
N TRP A 356 -18.81 13.34 -14.45
CA TRP A 356 -18.07 13.89 -15.58
C TRP A 356 -18.38 13.09 -16.85
N THR A 357 -18.18 13.69 -18.01
CA THR A 357 -18.31 13.01 -19.30
C THR A 357 -17.09 13.32 -20.16
N VAL A 358 -16.50 12.28 -20.74
CA VAL A 358 -15.49 12.39 -21.79
C VAL A 358 -16.19 12.37 -23.13
N ASP A 359 -15.88 13.36 -23.94
CA ASP A 359 -16.55 13.68 -25.19
C ASP A 359 -15.58 13.56 -26.33
N PHE A 360 -15.67 12.47 -27.06
CA PHE A 360 -14.84 12.20 -28.20
C PHE A 360 -15.59 12.64 -29.47
N ARG A 361 -15.20 13.81 -30.00
CA ARG A 361 -15.80 14.44 -31.17
C ARG A 361 -14.92 14.19 -32.39
N ILE A 362 -15.48 13.59 -33.42
CA ILE A 362 -14.73 13.26 -34.64
C ILE A 362 -15.11 14.29 -35.73
N ARG A 363 -14.11 14.74 -36.48
CA ARG A 363 -14.25 15.69 -37.60
C ARG A 363 -13.40 15.22 -38.78
N THR A 364 -13.92 15.38 -39.99
CA THR A 364 -13.18 15.11 -41.23
C THR A 364 -12.76 16.43 -41.86
N ASP A 365 -11.51 16.53 -42.30
CA ASP A 365 -10.99 17.72 -42.99
C ASP A 365 -11.59 17.94 -44.37
N ARG A 366 -12.19 16.89 -44.94
CA ARG A 366 -12.81 16.91 -46.26
C ARG A 366 -14.25 17.41 -46.28
N ALA A 367 -14.92 17.57 -45.14
CA ALA A 367 -16.36 17.75 -45.15
C ALA A 367 -16.77 19.21 -45.41
N ASP A 368 -17.35 19.41 -46.59
CA ASP A 368 -18.53 20.24 -46.79
C ASP A 368 -19.44 20.12 -45.55
N PRO A 369 -19.78 21.21 -44.83
CA PRO A 369 -20.52 21.17 -43.57
C PRO A 369 -21.92 20.52 -43.66
N HIS A 370 -22.34 20.12 -44.86
CA HIS A 370 -23.60 19.43 -45.14
C HIS A 370 -23.44 17.91 -45.42
N SER A 371 -22.22 17.36 -45.48
CA SER A 371 -22.01 15.92 -45.64
C SER A 371 -22.36 15.17 -44.35
N THR A 372 -23.27 14.20 -44.44
CA THR A 372 -23.63 13.29 -43.33
C THR A 372 -22.99 11.92 -43.59
N ASP A 373 -21.67 11.86 -43.46
CA ASP A 373 -20.94 10.60 -43.57
C ASP A 373 -21.09 9.80 -42.26
N SER A 374 -21.46 8.54 -42.38
CA SER A 374 -21.48 7.58 -41.28
C SER A 374 -20.13 6.87 -41.21
N LEU A 375 -19.42 7.02 -40.10
CA LEU A 375 -18.13 6.37 -39.86
C LEU A 375 -18.29 5.27 -38.82
N SER A 376 -17.73 4.09 -39.08
CA SER A 376 -17.65 3.04 -38.06
C SER A 376 -16.66 3.46 -36.98
N ALA A 377 -17.04 3.44 -35.70
CA ALA A 377 -16.12 3.61 -34.58
C ALA A 377 -15.73 2.27 -33.95
N GLU A 378 -15.92 1.16 -34.66
CA GLU A 378 -15.62 -0.18 -34.20
C GLU A 378 -14.19 -0.30 -33.64
N GLY A 379 -14.08 -0.90 -32.45
CA GLY A 379 -12.80 -1.20 -31.82
C GLY A 379 -12.12 0.00 -31.17
N VAL A 380 -12.67 1.21 -31.26
CA VAL A 380 -12.19 2.37 -30.51
C VAL A 380 -12.33 2.09 -29.01
N THR A 381 -11.25 2.29 -28.27
CA THR A 381 -11.27 2.13 -26.81
C THR A 381 -10.94 3.43 -26.12
N ILE A 382 -11.68 3.72 -25.05
CA ILE A 382 -11.44 4.88 -24.18
C ILE A 382 -11.32 4.35 -22.77
N THR A 383 -10.14 4.48 -22.17
CA THR A 383 -9.88 4.07 -20.80
C THR A 383 -9.51 5.28 -19.96
N ILE A 384 -10.22 5.46 -18.85
CA ILE A 384 -10.10 6.60 -17.95
C ILE A 384 -9.51 6.10 -16.63
N TYR A 385 -8.39 6.70 -16.26
CA TYR A 385 -7.72 6.49 -14.98
C TYR A 385 -7.86 7.76 -14.13
N CYS A 386 -8.23 7.59 -12.88
CA CYS A 386 -8.07 8.61 -11.84
C CYS A 386 -6.89 8.19 -10.97
N ASP A 387 -5.87 9.03 -10.92
CA ASP A 387 -4.56 8.67 -10.40
C ASP A 387 -4.07 7.37 -11.09
N ARG A 388 -3.92 6.27 -10.34
CA ARG A 388 -3.49 4.96 -10.86
C ARG A 388 -4.64 3.97 -11.06
N ARG A 389 -5.88 4.33 -10.72
CA ARG A 389 -7.04 3.43 -10.73
C ARG A 389 -7.83 3.61 -12.02
N CYS A 390 -8.03 2.51 -12.75
CA CYS A 390 -8.99 2.48 -13.86
C CYS A 390 -10.40 2.67 -13.29
N VAL A 391 -11.03 3.80 -13.60
CA VAL A 391 -12.41 4.11 -13.15
C VAL A 391 -13.44 3.75 -14.23
N LYS A 392 -13.04 3.76 -15.49
CA LYS A 392 -13.93 3.42 -16.61
C LYS A 392 -13.11 2.92 -17.79
N SER A 393 -13.59 1.85 -18.41
CA SER A 393 -13.16 1.46 -19.75
C SER A 393 -14.41 1.37 -20.63
N PHE A 394 -14.29 1.90 -21.83
CA PHE A 394 -15.29 1.85 -22.87
C PHE A 394 -14.67 1.22 -24.11
N TRP A 395 -15.39 0.28 -24.71
CA TRP A 395 -15.04 -0.39 -25.95
C TRP A 395 -16.21 -0.21 -26.91
N ALA A 396 -15.96 0.40 -28.07
CA ALA A 396 -16.97 0.60 -29.10
C ALA A 396 -17.27 -0.73 -29.80
N PRO A 397 -18.47 -1.32 -29.63
CA PRO A 397 -18.83 -2.53 -30.37
C PRO A 397 -18.89 -2.28 -31.87
N ALA A 398 -18.85 -3.34 -32.67
CA ALA A 398 -18.91 -3.32 -34.13
C ALA A 398 -20.11 -2.54 -34.71
N THR A 399 -21.20 -2.43 -33.95
CA THR A 399 -22.40 -1.69 -34.34
C THR A 399 -22.32 -0.19 -34.04
N THR A 400 -21.19 0.31 -33.52
CA THR A 400 -21.03 1.71 -33.15
C THR A 400 -20.71 2.53 -34.39
N VAL A 401 -21.70 3.28 -34.85
CA VAL A 401 -21.55 4.21 -35.97
C VAL A 401 -21.68 5.64 -35.43
N VAL A 402 -20.81 6.53 -35.89
CA VAL A 402 -20.81 7.95 -35.55
C VAL A 402 -21.20 8.75 -36.79
N THR A 403 -22.31 9.48 -36.73
CA THR A 403 -22.86 10.24 -37.87
C THR A 403 -22.26 11.64 -37.90
N MET A 404 -21.39 11.95 -38.84
CA MET A 404 -20.62 13.20 -38.79
C MET A 404 -21.50 14.46 -38.93
N PRO A 405 -21.28 15.53 -38.13
CA PRO A 405 -20.45 15.59 -36.92
C PRO A 405 -21.19 15.06 -35.69
N ASP A 406 -20.70 13.98 -35.09
CA ASP A 406 -21.29 13.40 -33.88
C ASP A 406 -20.21 13.07 -32.83
N ARG A 407 -20.66 12.67 -31.65
CA ARG A 407 -19.87 12.61 -30.43
C ARG A 407 -20.11 11.29 -29.72
N LEU A 408 -19.03 10.56 -29.50
CA LEU A 408 -19.01 9.46 -28.56
C LEU A 408 -18.84 10.03 -27.14
N SER A 409 -19.82 9.79 -26.27
CA SER A 409 -19.81 10.30 -24.89
C SER A 409 -19.66 9.16 -23.88
N VAL A 410 -18.63 9.24 -23.04
CA VAL A 410 -18.34 8.23 -22.00
C VAL A 410 -18.49 8.88 -20.63
N PRO A 411 -19.62 8.65 -19.92
CA PRO A 411 -19.79 9.17 -18.58
C PRO A 411 -18.93 8.40 -17.57
N PHE A 412 -18.40 9.12 -16.59
CA PHE A 412 -17.68 8.56 -15.45
C PHE A 412 -17.93 9.37 -14.17
N THR A 413 -17.78 8.72 -13.02
CA THR A 413 -17.90 9.35 -11.72
C THR A 413 -16.54 9.41 -11.05
N MET A 414 -16.23 10.55 -10.44
CA MET A 414 -14.94 10.81 -9.81
C MET A 414 -15.15 11.41 -8.42
N GLN A 415 -14.32 11.07 -7.44
CA GLN A 415 -14.45 11.68 -6.12
C GLN A 415 -14.08 13.18 -6.15
N PRO A 416 -14.62 14.01 -5.24
CA PRO A 416 -14.40 15.47 -5.27
C PRO A 416 -12.94 15.89 -5.11
N HIS A 417 -12.10 14.98 -4.60
CA HIS A 417 -10.72 15.24 -4.25
C HIS A 417 -9.72 14.42 -5.09
N THR A 418 -10.17 13.46 -5.91
CA THR A 418 -9.25 12.64 -6.70
C THR A 418 -8.47 13.50 -7.69
N GLY A 419 -7.19 13.17 -7.83
CA GLY A 419 -6.20 13.96 -8.54
C GLY A 419 -6.22 13.72 -10.04
N ARG A 420 -5.02 13.80 -10.62
CA ARG A 420 -4.67 13.66 -12.04
C ARG A 420 -5.55 12.62 -12.75
N VAL A 421 -6.24 13.02 -13.81
CA VAL A 421 -6.99 12.12 -14.69
C VAL A 421 -6.19 11.86 -15.95
N THR A 422 -6.01 10.58 -16.27
CA THR A 422 -5.34 10.14 -17.49
C THR A 422 -6.33 9.39 -18.36
N ILE A 423 -6.49 9.84 -19.61
CA ILE A 423 -7.39 9.24 -20.58
C ILE A 423 -6.55 8.66 -21.71
N PHE A 424 -6.72 7.37 -21.96
CA PHE A 424 -6.15 6.68 -23.10
C PHE A 424 -7.23 6.50 -24.15
N VAL A 425 -6.92 6.90 -25.38
CA VAL A 425 -7.73 6.62 -26.56
C VAL A 425 -6.93 5.75 -27.50
N HIS A 426 -7.42 4.55 -27.76
CA HIS A 426 -6.91 3.69 -28.83
C HIS A 426 -7.91 3.71 -29.98
N ALA A 427 -7.46 4.10 -31.17
CA ALA A 427 -8.23 3.94 -32.40
C ALA A 427 -7.46 2.96 -33.29
N PRO A 428 -7.99 1.75 -33.55
CA PRO A 428 -7.34 0.83 -34.48
C PRO A 428 -7.38 1.41 -35.90
N PRO A 429 -6.49 0.96 -36.81
CA PRO A 429 -6.50 1.42 -38.21
C PRO A 429 -7.82 1.15 -38.97
N THR A 430 -8.63 0.21 -38.48
CA THR A 430 -9.96 -0.09 -39.03
C THR A 430 -11.04 0.88 -38.57
N ALA A 431 -10.79 1.66 -37.52
CA ALA A 431 -11.73 2.63 -37.01
C ALA A 431 -11.86 3.82 -37.98
N PHE A 432 -13.03 4.44 -37.92
CA PHE A 432 -13.44 5.59 -38.72
C PHE A 432 -13.38 5.38 -40.23
N THR A 433 -13.44 4.12 -40.67
CA THR A 433 -13.71 3.77 -42.05
C THR A 433 -15.17 4.04 -42.39
N GLN A 434 -15.45 4.35 -43.66
CA GLN A 434 -16.82 4.61 -44.12
C GLN A 434 -17.68 3.37 -43.84
N ALA A 435 -18.73 3.54 -43.03
CA ALA A 435 -19.63 2.44 -42.74
C ALA A 435 -20.30 2.01 -44.05
N GLY A 436 -20.37 0.70 -44.29
CA GLY A 436 -21.16 0.16 -45.39
C GLY A 436 -22.62 0.61 -45.27
N PRO A 437 -23.40 0.63 -46.37
CA PRO A 437 -24.82 0.95 -46.29
C PRO A 437 -25.50 -0.01 -45.31
N ILE A 438 -26.12 0.55 -44.26
CA ILE A 438 -26.88 -0.18 -43.25
C ILE A 438 -28.22 -0.64 -43.83
#